data_AF-A0A8E2DN95-F1
#
_entry.id   AF-A0A8E2DN95-F1
#
_cell.length_a   1.000
_cell.length_b   1.000
_cell.length_c   1.000
_cell.angle_alpha   90.00
_cell.angle_beta   90.00
_cell.angle_gamma   90.00
#
_symmetry.space_group_name_H-M   'P 1'
#
loop_
_entity.id
_entity.type
_entity.pdbx_description
1 polymer ?
#
loop_
_entity_poly.entity_id
_entity_poly.type
_entity_poly.pdbx_seq_one_letter_code
_entity_poly.pdbx_strand_id
1 'polypeptide(L)'
;MGPDLASTLGAFLIGVIIVSISYGVVLVQTYIYYQNCESDSGIFKVAIGLIWFFITVHQAFVCHGIYTQVVTGYCNPLTLAVLPWSIIAIVPITSAINLSIRSLFCFRIWKFSGKNWFLTTGIMLLSVAELATALGFLVIDRIQLRSILTLYHTNPVLGIVPLAQVDVTDSSNLG
;
A
#
# COMPACT_ATOMS: atom_id res chain seq x y z
N MET A 1 7.49 7.11 -29.14
CA MET A 1 7.63 5.92 -28.25
C MET A 1 7.02 6.29 -26.91
N GLY A 2 5.69 6.17 -26.78
CA GLY A 2 5.00 6.49 -25.53
C GLY A 2 5.32 5.43 -24.49
N PRO A 3 5.52 5.81 -23.21
CA PRO A 3 6.00 4.90 -22.17
C PRO A 3 5.08 3.69 -22.00
N ASP A 4 5.67 2.55 -21.64
CA ASP A 4 5.04 1.22 -21.52
C ASP A 4 3.97 1.13 -20.40
N LEU A 5 2.89 1.91 -20.50
CA LEU A 5 1.77 1.91 -19.56
C LEU A 5 1.15 0.52 -19.41
N ALA A 6 1.05 -0.22 -20.51
CA ALA A 6 0.57 -1.60 -20.52
C ALA A 6 1.47 -2.54 -19.69
N SER A 7 2.79 -2.33 -19.71
CA SER A 7 3.72 -3.12 -18.90
C SER A 7 3.56 -2.86 -17.41
N THR A 8 3.33 -1.60 -17.03
CA THR A 8 3.14 -1.19 -15.63
C THR A 8 1.81 -1.71 -15.08
N LEU A 9 0.73 -1.58 -15.85
CA LEU A 9 -0.58 -2.11 -15.45
C LEU A 9 -0.57 -3.65 -15.39
N GLY A 10 0.11 -4.30 -16.34
CA GLY A 10 0.31 -5.75 -16.34
C GLY A 10 1.12 -6.24 -15.13
N ALA A 11 2.21 -5.56 -14.80
CA ALA A 11 3.00 -5.86 -13.61
C ALA A 11 2.18 -5.66 -12.32
N PHE A 12 1.38 -4.60 -12.26
CA PHE A 12 0.51 -4.33 -11.12
C PHE A 12 -0.56 -5.42 -10.94
N LEU A 13 -1.19 -5.87 -12.02
CA LEU A 13 -2.15 -6.99 -12.00
C LEU A 13 -1.52 -8.29 -11.48
N ILE A 14 -0.32 -8.63 -11.96
CA ILE A 14 0.42 -9.81 -11.49
C ILE A 14 0.72 -9.68 -9.98
N GLY A 15 1.11 -8.49 -9.52
CA GLY A 15 1.28 -8.20 -8.10
C GLY A 15 0.02 -8.48 -7.27
N VAL A 16 -1.15 -8.08 -7.77
CA VAL A 16 -2.44 -8.35 -7.11
C VAL A 16 -2.76 -9.85 -7.02
N ILE A 17 -2.43 -10.62 -8.06
CA ILE A 17 -2.61 -12.07 -8.06
C ILE A 17 -1.72 -12.72 -6.99
N ILE A 18 -0.44 -12.35 -6.95
CA ILE A 18 0.53 -12.91 -5.99
C ILE A 18 0.13 -12.59 -4.54
N VAL A 19 -0.28 -11.35 -4.27
CA VAL A 19 -0.72 -10.95 -2.91
C VAL A 19 -2.02 -11.66 -2.51
N SER A 20 -2.94 -11.89 -3.46
CA SER A 20 -4.17 -12.65 -3.19
C SER A 20 -3.88 -14.11 -2.85
N ILE A 21 -2.92 -14.76 -3.53
CA ILE A 21 -2.48 -16.12 -3.19
C ILE A 21 -1.87 -16.14 -1.79
N SER A 22 -1.00 -15.16 -1.49
CA SER A 22 -0.36 -15.03 -0.18
C SER A 22 -1.39 -14.82 0.94
N TYR A 23 -2.47 -14.06 0.67
CA TYR A 23 -3.58 -13.88 1.61
C TYR A 23 -4.29 -15.21 1.93
N GLY A 24 -4.49 -16.08 0.92
CA GLY A 24 -5.01 -17.43 1.11
C GLY A 24 -4.14 -18.27 2.06
N VAL A 25 -2.81 -18.17 1.93
CA VAL A 25 -1.88 -18.85 2.83
C VAL A 25 -2.01 -18.34 4.26
N VAL A 26 -2.11 -17.02 4.46
CA VAL A 26 -2.29 -16.41 5.79
C VAL A 26 -3.61 -16.84 6.43
N LEU A 27 -4.68 -16.94 5.65
CA LEU A 27 -5.98 -17.45 6.10
C LEU A 27 -5.87 -18.89 6.64
N VAL A 28 -5.23 -19.78 5.88
CA VAL A 28 -5.03 -21.17 6.29
C VAL A 28 -4.13 -21.26 7.53
N GLN A 29 -3.04 -20.50 7.58
CA GLN A 29 -2.16 -20.44 8.76
C GLN A 29 -2.91 -19.99 10.02
N THR A 30 -3.76 -18.97 9.87
CA THR A 30 -4.59 -18.44 10.97
C THR A 30 -5.59 -19.50 11.42
N TYR A 31 -6.27 -20.17 10.47
CA TYR A 31 -7.22 -21.24 10.77
C TYR A 31 -6.58 -22.42 11.53
N ILE A 32 -5.44 -22.92 11.05
CA ILE A 32 -4.70 -24.01 11.71
C ILE A 32 -4.28 -23.60 13.13
N TYR A 33 -3.86 -22.34 13.31
CA TYR A 33 -3.50 -21.83 14.63
C TYR A 33 -4.69 -21.82 15.60
N TYR A 34 -5.86 -21.35 15.16
CA TYR A 34 -7.06 -21.36 15.99
C TYR A 34 -7.54 -22.78 16.33
N GLN A 35 -7.35 -23.73 15.42
CA GLN A 35 -7.73 -25.13 15.62
C GLN A 35 -6.78 -25.88 16.58
N ASN A 36 -5.47 -25.71 16.44
CA ASN A 36 -4.49 -26.50 17.21
C ASN A 36 -4.15 -25.91 18.59
N CYS A 37 -4.37 -24.62 18.80
CA CYS A 37 -3.98 -23.92 20.03
C CYS A 37 -5.20 -23.56 20.90
N GLU A 38 -6.10 -24.51 21.19
CA GLU A 38 -7.25 -24.27 22.09
C GLU A 38 -6.80 -23.80 23.50
N SER A 39 -5.68 -24.33 24.01
CA SER A 39 -5.18 -24.10 25.38
C SER A 39 -4.19 -22.92 25.57
N ASP A 40 -3.86 -22.16 24.51
CA ASP A 40 -2.79 -21.14 24.56
C ASP A 40 -3.27 -19.74 24.99
N SER A 41 -2.32 -18.91 25.44
CA SER A 41 -2.56 -17.59 26.06
C SER A 41 -3.38 -16.67 25.14
N GLY A 42 -4.58 -16.25 25.57
CA GLY A 42 -5.53 -15.47 24.75
C GLY A 42 -4.96 -14.20 24.09
N ILE A 43 -3.89 -13.62 24.64
CA ILE A 43 -3.17 -12.48 24.07
C ILE A 43 -2.62 -12.78 22.66
N PHE A 44 -2.07 -13.98 22.42
CA PHE A 44 -1.55 -14.35 21.10
C PHE A 44 -2.67 -14.56 20.09
N LYS A 45 -3.79 -15.16 20.51
CA LYS A 45 -4.98 -15.31 19.66
C LYS A 45 -5.50 -13.94 19.20
N VAL A 46 -5.69 -13.01 20.13
CA VAL A 46 -6.15 -11.65 19.81
C VAL A 46 -5.19 -10.96 18.83
N ALA A 47 -3.88 -11.07 19.07
CA ALA A 47 -2.90 -10.41 18.21
C ALA A 47 -2.83 -11.01 16.79
N ILE A 48 -2.96 -12.32 16.64
CA ILE A 48 -3.05 -12.98 15.33
C ILE A 48 -4.34 -12.59 14.62
N GLY A 49 -5.47 -12.51 15.34
CA GLY A 49 -6.73 -12.00 14.80
C GLY A 49 -6.62 -10.55 14.31
N LEU A 50 -5.94 -9.68 15.05
CA LEU A 50 -5.67 -8.29 14.63
C LEU A 50 -4.80 -8.23 13.38
N ILE A 51 -3.70 -9.00 13.31
CA ILE A 51 -2.85 -9.06 12.11
C ILE A 51 -3.68 -9.53 10.90
N TRP A 52 -4.45 -10.59 11.07
CA TRP A 52 -5.31 -11.11 10.01
C TRP A 52 -6.32 -10.05 9.52
N PHE A 53 -6.92 -9.29 10.45
CA PHE A 53 -7.80 -8.17 10.11
C PHE A 53 -7.06 -7.10 9.28
N PHE A 54 -5.88 -6.65 9.71
CA PHE A 54 -5.10 -5.67 8.96
C PHE A 54 -4.69 -6.16 7.57
N ILE A 55 -4.28 -7.42 7.44
CA ILE A 55 -3.96 -8.03 6.14
C ILE A 55 -5.20 -8.09 5.24
N THR A 56 -6.38 -8.38 5.81
CA THR A 56 -7.65 -8.38 5.06
C THR A 56 -8.00 -6.99 4.56
N VAL A 57 -7.85 -5.96 5.41
CA VAL A 57 -8.06 -4.56 5.02
C VAL A 57 -7.06 -4.18 3.91
N HIS A 58 -5.78 -4.51 4.07
CA HIS A 58 -4.78 -4.28 3.03
C HIS A 58 -5.19 -4.93 1.69
N GLN A 59 -5.59 -6.20 1.70
CA GLN A 59 -6.04 -6.90 0.50
C GLN A 59 -7.26 -6.24 -0.14
N ALA A 60 -8.23 -5.78 0.65
CA ALA A 60 -9.40 -5.06 0.14
C ALA A 60 -9.02 -3.75 -0.57
N PHE A 61 -8.07 -2.99 -0.01
CA PHE A 61 -7.56 -1.76 -0.62
C PHE A 61 -6.79 -2.02 -1.91
N VAL A 62 -6.01 -3.10 -1.97
CA VAL A 62 -5.34 -3.54 -3.21
C VAL A 62 -6.38 -3.87 -4.29
N CYS A 63 -7.42 -4.66 -3.95
CA CYS A 63 -8.49 -5.01 -4.86
C CYS A 63 -9.25 -3.78 -5.37
N HIS A 64 -9.54 -2.82 -4.48
CA HIS A 64 -10.16 -1.56 -4.89
C HIS A 64 -9.23 -0.72 -5.79
N GLY A 65 -7.93 -0.68 -5.48
CA GLY A 65 -6.92 0.00 -6.29
C GLY A 65 -6.88 -0.51 -7.72
N ILE A 66 -6.77 -1.83 -7.92
CA ILE A 66 -6.79 -2.42 -9.27
C ILE A 66 -8.14 -2.22 -9.97
N TYR A 67 -9.26 -2.29 -9.26
CA TYR A 67 -10.58 -2.04 -9.84
C TYR A 67 -10.69 -0.62 -10.40
N THR A 68 -10.26 0.38 -9.64
CA THR A 68 -10.29 1.79 -10.12
C THR A 68 -9.37 2.01 -11.32
N GLN A 69 -8.20 1.37 -11.34
CA GLN A 69 -7.23 1.52 -12.44
C GLN A 69 -7.67 0.79 -13.71
N VAL A 70 -8.22 -0.42 -13.58
CA VAL A 70 -8.62 -1.25 -14.73
C VAL A 70 -10.00 -0.90 -15.26
N VAL A 71 -10.97 -0.62 -14.39
CA VAL A 71 -12.38 -0.43 -14.78
C VAL A 71 -12.70 1.05 -15.02
N THR A 72 -12.31 1.93 -14.09
CA THR A 72 -12.64 3.37 -14.18
C THR A 72 -11.67 4.12 -15.11
N GLY A 73 -10.41 3.69 -15.19
CA GLY A 73 -9.40 4.25 -16.09
C GLY A 73 -9.37 3.67 -17.50
N TYR A 74 -10.30 2.77 -17.84
CA TYR A 74 -10.34 2.14 -19.16
C TYR A 74 -10.50 3.23 -20.24
N CYS A 75 -9.49 3.36 -21.11
CA CYS A 75 -9.39 4.37 -22.18
C CYS A 75 -8.91 5.79 -21.79
N ASN A 76 -8.41 6.02 -20.57
CA ASN A 76 -7.88 7.35 -20.20
C ASN A 76 -6.47 7.27 -19.55
N PRO A 77 -5.39 7.63 -20.28
CA PRO A 77 -4.00 7.50 -19.78
C PRO A 77 -3.71 8.43 -18.60
N LEU A 78 -4.52 9.49 -18.42
CA LEU A 78 -4.43 10.41 -17.28
C LEU A 78 -4.80 9.75 -15.95
N THR A 79 -5.66 8.73 -15.96
CA THR A 79 -6.09 8.03 -14.74
C THR A 79 -5.03 7.05 -14.22
N LEU A 80 -4.06 6.67 -15.06
CA LEU A 80 -2.88 5.89 -14.68
C LEU A 80 -1.73 6.76 -14.17
N ALA A 81 -1.67 8.04 -14.57
CA ALA A 81 -0.66 8.98 -14.08
C ALA A 81 -0.94 9.44 -12.64
N VAL A 82 -2.19 9.32 -12.17
CA VAL A 82 -2.61 9.69 -10.82
C VAL A 82 -2.80 8.43 -9.98
N LEU A 83 -1.97 8.28 -8.94
CA LEU A 83 -2.08 7.17 -8.01
C LEU A 83 -3.45 7.22 -7.30
N PRO A 84 -4.26 6.16 -7.34
CA PRO A 84 -5.56 6.18 -6.69
C PRO A 84 -5.37 6.22 -5.18
N TRP A 85 -6.27 6.93 -4.49
CA TRP A 85 -6.21 7.14 -3.04
C TRP A 85 -6.07 5.84 -2.24
N SER A 86 -6.59 4.73 -2.75
CA SER A 86 -6.48 3.40 -2.14
C SER A 86 -5.05 2.89 -2.09
N ILE A 87 -4.22 3.19 -3.10
CA ILE A 87 -2.81 2.77 -3.15
C ILE A 87 -1.98 3.60 -2.19
N ILE A 88 -2.27 4.89 -2.06
CA ILE A 88 -1.63 5.78 -1.08
C ILE A 88 -1.99 5.31 0.34
N ALA A 89 -3.24 4.89 0.57
CA ALA A 89 -3.69 4.37 1.86
C ALA A 89 -3.09 3.00 2.24
N ILE A 90 -2.58 2.21 1.28
CA ILE A 90 -1.88 0.95 1.56
C ILE A 90 -0.60 1.19 2.37
N VAL A 91 0.15 2.26 2.08
CA VAL A 91 1.45 2.55 2.73
C VAL A 91 1.37 2.56 4.26
N PRO A 92 0.48 3.34 4.91
CA PRO A 92 0.35 3.30 6.36
C PRO A 92 -0.21 1.97 6.90
N ILE A 93 -1.04 1.27 6.13
CA ILE A 93 -1.58 -0.04 6.53
C ILE A 93 -0.47 -1.09 6.58
N THR A 94 0.40 -1.13 5.57
CA THR A 94 1.55 -2.03 5.51
C THR A 94 2.52 -1.77 6.65
N SER A 95 2.78 -0.50 6.97
CA SER A 95 3.62 -0.13 8.11
C SER A 95 3.01 -0.60 9.45
N ALA A 96 1.69 -0.47 9.61
CA ALA A 96 0.97 -0.97 10.80
C ALA A 96 1.03 -2.50 10.92
N ILE A 97 0.92 -3.22 9.79
CA ILE A 97 1.08 -4.69 9.74
C ILE A 97 2.50 -5.08 10.19
N ASN A 98 3.53 -4.45 9.61
CA ASN A 98 4.93 -4.74 9.94
C ASN A 98 5.22 -4.48 11.42
N LEU A 99 4.73 -3.37 11.98
CA LEU A 99 4.83 -3.06 13.40
C LEU A 99 4.18 -4.14 14.27
N SER A 100 2.96 -4.58 13.89
CA SER A 100 2.22 -5.60 14.63
C SER A 100 2.95 -6.95 14.62
N ILE A 101 3.45 -7.38 13.45
CA ILE A 101 4.22 -8.62 13.29
C ILE A 101 5.51 -8.57 14.10
N ARG A 102 6.26 -7.46 14.00
CA ARG A 102 7.53 -7.28 14.72
C ARG A 102 7.34 -7.25 16.23
N SER A 103 6.27 -6.60 16.70
CA SER A 103 5.93 -6.55 18.13
C SER A 103 5.64 -7.96 18.67
N LEU A 104 4.89 -8.78 17.92
CA LEU A 104 4.62 -10.16 18.32
C LEU A 104 5.86 -11.05 18.26
N PHE A 105 6.71 -10.87 17.26
CA PHE A 105 7.97 -11.60 17.16
C PHE A 105 8.89 -11.26 18.33
N CYS A 106 9.01 -9.98 18.68
CA CYS A 106 9.74 -9.52 19.87
C CYS A 106 9.15 -10.08 21.17
N PHE A 107 7.84 -10.09 21.31
CA PHE A 107 7.20 -10.66 22.50
C PHE A 107 7.46 -12.17 22.62
N ARG A 108 7.37 -12.90 21.49
CA ARG A 108 7.65 -14.33 21.43
C ARG A 108 9.12 -14.65 21.75
N ILE A 109 10.07 -13.89 21.18
CA ILE A 109 11.50 -14.10 21.44
C ILE A 109 11.87 -13.72 22.86
N TRP A 110 11.26 -12.67 23.42
CA TRP A 110 11.47 -12.27 24.81
C TRP A 110 11.03 -13.36 25.79
N LYS A 111 9.89 -14.01 25.52
CA LYS A 111 9.38 -15.13 26.32
C LYS A 111 10.29 -16.37 26.27
N PHE A 112 10.97 -16.63 25.15
CA PHE A 112 11.80 -17.83 24.96
C PHE A 112 13.31 -17.63 25.22
N SER A 113 13.84 -16.41 25.07
CA SER A 113 15.29 -16.16 24.96
C SER A 113 15.94 -15.62 26.24
N GLY A 114 15.24 -15.57 27.38
CA GLY A 114 15.88 -15.27 28.67
C GLY A 114 16.58 -13.90 28.74
N LYS A 115 15.90 -12.82 28.35
CA LYS A 115 16.32 -11.41 28.58
C LYS A 115 17.42 -10.85 27.67
N ASN A 116 17.52 -11.25 26.41
CA ASN A 116 18.48 -10.66 25.47
C ASN A 116 17.93 -9.36 24.82
N TRP A 117 18.19 -8.21 25.46
CA TRP A 117 17.63 -6.89 25.10
C TRP A 117 18.05 -6.35 23.73
N PHE A 118 19.23 -6.72 23.23
CA PHE A 118 19.82 -6.10 22.04
C PHE A 118 19.00 -6.31 20.76
N LEU A 119 18.41 -7.49 20.59
CA LEU A 119 17.56 -7.84 19.44
C LEU A 119 16.23 -7.07 19.46
N THR A 120 15.61 -6.95 20.64
CA THR A 120 14.33 -6.24 20.80
C THR A 120 14.48 -4.75 20.50
N THR A 121 15.55 -4.12 20.97
CA THR A 121 15.79 -2.68 20.74
C THR A 121 16.04 -2.39 19.27
N GLY A 122 16.79 -3.25 18.56
CA GLY A 122 17.05 -3.08 17.12
C GLY A 122 15.78 -3.18 16.27
N ILE A 123 14.91 -4.15 16.58
CA ILE A 123 13.63 -4.33 15.88
C ILE A 123 12.67 -3.16 16.16
N MET A 124 12.66 -2.65 17.39
CA MET A 124 11.87 -1.46 17.75
C MET A 124 12.36 -0.21 17.01
N LEU A 125 13.66 0.05 16.99
CA LEU A 125 14.26 1.18 16.26
C LEU A 125 13.93 1.13 14.76
N LEU A 126 14.06 -0.06 14.16
CA LEU A 126 13.73 -0.25 12.73
C LEU A 126 12.24 -0.02 12.45
N SER A 127 11.36 -0.41 13.39
CA SER A 127 9.92 -0.20 13.26
C SER A 127 9.53 1.28 13.40
N VAL A 128 10.18 2.01 14.30
CA VAL A 128 9.99 3.47 14.43
C VAL A 128 10.50 4.19 13.18
N ALA A 129 11.64 3.78 12.63
CA ALA A 129 12.16 4.33 11.39
C ALA A 129 11.19 4.09 10.22
N GLU A 130 10.58 2.92 10.14
CA GLU A 130 9.60 2.58 9.11
C GLU A 130 8.29 3.37 9.24
N LEU A 131 7.83 3.65 10.48
CA LEU A 131 6.70 4.55 10.70
C LEU A 131 7.04 5.99 10.28
N ALA A 132 8.26 6.45 10.58
CA ALA A 132 8.71 7.78 10.20
C ALA A 132 8.76 7.95 8.67
N THR A 133 9.24 6.95 7.93
CA THR A 133 9.25 6.99 6.47
C THR A 133 7.83 6.92 5.88
N ALA A 134 6.93 6.10 6.45
CA ALA A 134 5.54 6.04 6.02
C ALA A 134 4.80 7.37 6.22
N LEU A 135 5.00 8.03 7.37
CA LEU A 135 4.45 9.37 7.63
C LEU A 135 5.07 10.42 6.71
N GLY A 136 6.39 10.35 6.47
CA GLY A 136 7.08 11.23 5.53
C GLY A 136 6.50 11.14 4.11
N PHE A 137 6.21 9.92 3.64
CA PHE A 137 5.58 9.71 2.34
C PHE A 137 4.20 10.37 2.25
N LEU A 138 3.35 10.20 3.27
CA LEU A 138 2.02 10.84 3.32
C LEU A 138 2.13 12.37 3.31
N VAL A 139 3.08 12.94 4.06
CA VAL A 139 3.29 14.39 4.10
C VAL A 139 3.71 14.92 2.72
N ILE A 140 4.65 14.25 2.05
CA ILE A 140 5.12 14.65 0.73
C ILE A 140 3.98 14.59 -0.31
N ASP A 141 3.20 13.52 -0.32
CA ASP A 141 2.04 13.37 -1.22
C ASP A 141 1.01 14.50 -1.01
N ARG A 142 0.67 14.80 0.26
CA ARG A 142 -0.24 15.90 0.59
C ARG A 142 0.31 17.27 0.21
N ILE A 143 1.62 17.49 0.35
CA ILE A 143 2.28 18.74 -0.05
C ILE A 143 2.24 18.89 -1.57
N GLN A 144 2.51 17.83 -2.34
CA GLN A 144 2.41 17.87 -3.80
C GLN A 144 0.98 18.12 -4.29
N LEU A 145 -0.02 17.48 -3.67
CA LEU A 145 -1.42 17.74 -4.00
C LEU A 145 -1.81 19.20 -3.73
N ARG A 146 -1.37 19.77 -2.61
CA ARG A 146 -1.62 21.20 -2.30
C ARG A 146 -0.91 22.13 -3.27
N SER A 147 0.33 21.84 -3.67
CA SER A 147 1.04 22.70 -4.63
C SER A 147 0.35 22.70 -6.00
N ILE A 148 -0.10 21.54 -6.49
CA ILE A 148 -0.86 21.42 -7.75
C ILE A 148 -2.18 22.20 -7.69
N LEU A 149 -2.95 22.04 -6.60
CA LEU A 149 -4.21 22.77 -6.42
C LEU A 149 -4.02 24.29 -6.32
N THR A 150 -2.94 24.72 -5.66
CA THR A 150 -2.61 26.15 -5.56
C THR A 150 -2.20 26.71 -6.92
N LEU A 151 -1.44 25.96 -7.72
CA LEU A 151 -1.08 26.34 -9.09
C LEU A 151 -2.31 26.45 -10.01
N TYR A 152 -3.28 25.55 -9.87
CA TYR A 152 -4.54 25.59 -10.62
C TYR A 152 -5.40 26.82 -10.26
N HIS A 153 -5.52 27.16 -8.98
CA HIS A 153 -6.32 28.31 -8.54
C HIS A 153 -5.63 29.66 -8.82
N THR A 154 -4.30 29.71 -8.81
CA THR A 154 -3.54 30.96 -9.01
C THR A 154 -3.32 31.26 -10.50
N ASN A 155 -3.32 30.24 -11.37
CA ASN A 155 -3.17 30.40 -12.82
C ASN A 155 -4.29 29.66 -13.56
N PRO A 156 -5.45 30.29 -13.83
CA PRO A 156 -6.53 29.68 -14.61
C PRO A 156 -6.11 29.30 -16.05
N VAL A 157 -4.99 29.84 -16.54
CA VAL A 157 -4.39 29.55 -17.85
C VAL A 157 -3.72 28.16 -17.90
N LEU A 158 -3.38 27.54 -16.78
CA LEU A 158 -2.79 26.19 -16.75
C LEU A 158 -3.83 25.06 -16.84
N GLY A 159 -5.13 25.35 -16.75
CA GLY A 159 -6.20 24.38 -16.99
C GLY A 159 -6.38 24.01 -18.47
N ILE A 160 -5.89 24.84 -19.39
CA ILE A 160 -5.94 24.63 -20.84
C ILE A 160 -4.65 24.04 -21.42
N VAL A 161 -3.52 24.13 -20.71
CA VAL A 161 -2.23 23.60 -21.20
C VAL A 161 -2.21 22.06 -21.30
N PRO A 162 -2.80 21.28 -20.36
CA PRO A 162 -2.89 19.83 -20.53
C PRO A 162 -3.74 19.43 -21.73
N LEU A 163 -4.80 20.18 -22.04
CA LEU A 163 -5.67 19.93 -23.19
C LEU A 163 -5.03 20.36 -24.51
N ALA A 164 -4.28 21.47 -24.52
CA ALA A 164 -3.55 21.94 -25.70
C ALA A 164 -2.36 21.06 -26.07
N GLN A 165 -1.69 20.41 -25.11
CA GLN A 165 -0.61 19.47 -25.43
C GLN A 165 -1.15 18.13 -25.99
N VAL A 166 -2.38 17.76 -25.65
CA VAL A 166 -3.06 16.58 -26.21
C VAL A 166 -3.59 16.88 -27.63
N ASP A 167 -4.24 18.03 -27.87
CA ASP A 167 -4.73 18.42 -29.21
C ASP A 167 -3.61 18.69 -30.23
N VAL A 168 -2.50 19.33 -29.80
CA VAL A 168 -1.38 19.63 -30.71
C VAL A 168 -0.67 18.34 -31.18
N THR A 169 -0.63 17.30 -30.33
CA THR A 169 0.00 16.01 -30.68
C THR A 169 -0.88 15.16 -31.59
N ASP A 170 -2.22 15.31 -31.54
CA ASP A 170 -3.15 14.62 -32.45
C ASP A 170 -3.17 15.30 -33.83
N SER A 171 -3.12 16.64 -33.88
CA SER A 171 -3.04 17.41 -35.13
C SER A 171 -1.72 17.25 -35.91
N SER A 172 -0.62 16.86 -35.25
CA SER A 172 0.68 16.63 -35.90
C SER A 172 0.87 15.22 -36.47
N ASN A 173 -0.05 14.28 -36.20
CA ASN A 173 0.01 12.89 -36.70
C ASN A 173 -0.97 12.61 -37.88
N LEU A 174 -1.67 13.64 -38.35
CA LEU A 174 -2.62 13.57 -39.49
C LEU A 174 -2.16 14.38 -40.72
N GLY A 175 -0.89 14.80 -40.77
CA GLY A 175 -0.25 15.50 -41.90
C GLY A 175 0.83 14.68 -42.57
#